data_AF-A0A350BPP7-F1
#
_entry.id   AF-A0A350BPP7-F1
#
_cell.length_a   1.000
_cell.length_b   1.000
_cell.length_c   1.000
_cell.angle_alpha   90.00
_cell.angle_beta   90.00
_cell.angle_gamma   90.00
#
_symmetry.space_group_name_H-M   'P 1'
#
loop_
_entity.id
_entity.type
_entity.pdbx_description
1 polymer ?
#
loop_
_entity_poly.entity_id
_entity_poly.type
_entity_poly.pdbx_seq_one_letter_code
_entity_poly.pdbx_strand_id
1 'polypeptide(L)' 'MFKAGIGAEAVFQLVKAVDLEKLITELEQELVQSEGANRRKNIKRLKLAKNLTKSGMRPESMLITILP' A
#
# COMPACT_ATOMS: atom_id res chain seq x y z
N MET A 1 -13.98 14.06 -14.95
CA MET A 1 -13.45 15.06 -14.01
C MET A 1 -12.16 14.52 -13.41
N PHE A 2 -11.01 15.11 -13.73
CA PHE A 2 -9.71 14.75 -13.17
C PHE A 2 -9.46 15.60 -11.92
N LYS A 3 -9.31 14.98 -10.75
CA LYS A 3 -8.92 15.68 -9.51
C LYS A 3 -7.40 15.67 -9.41
N ALA A 4 -6.78 16.83 -9.63
CA ALA A 4 -5.36 17.04 -9.36
C ALA A 4 -5.20 17.61 -7.94
N GLY A 5 -4.79 16.79 -6.99
CA GLY A 5 -4.31 17.26 -5.68
C GLY A 5 -2.81 17.49 -5.72
N ILE A 6 -2.30 18.45 -4.94
CA ILE A 6 -0.87 18.76 -4.84
C ILE A 6 -0.36 18.36 -3.45
N GLY A 7 0.85 17.79 -3.39
CA GLY A 7 1.55 17.54 -2.13
C GLY A 7 1.00 16.36 -1.31
N ALA A 8 1.11 16.48 0.02
CA ALA A 8 0.78 15.41 0.97
C ALA A 8 -0.70 15.01 0.95
N GLU A 9 -1.59 15.92 0.56
CA GLU A 9 -3.03 15.68 0.50
C GLU A 9 -3.41 14.70 -0.62
N ALA A 10 -2.74 14.77 -1.77
CA ALA A 10 -2.95 13.82 -2.87
C ALA A 10 -2.52 12.41 -2.48
N VAL A 11 -1.35 12.30 -1.83
CA VAL A 11 -0.85 11.01 -1.33
C VAL A 11 -1.79 10.46 -0.25
N PHE A 12 -2.31 11.30 0.64
CA PHE A 12 -3.30 10.89 1.64
C PHE A 12 -4.56 10.29 1.02
N GLN A 13 -5.13 10.94 0.00
CA GLN A 13 -6.33 10.40 -0.67
C GLN A 13 -6.05 9.10 -1.40
N LEU A 14 -4.88 8.97 -2.06
CA LEU A 14 -4.49 7.73 -2.72
C LEU A 14 -4.35 6.59 -1.70
N VAL A 15 -3.63 6.83 -0.61
CA VAL A 15 -3.37 5.82 0.42
C VAL A 15 -4.66 5.41 1.15
N LYS A 16 -5.57 6.35 1.39
CA LYS A 16 -6.90 6.08 1.97
C LYS A 16 -7.78 5.21 1.06
N ALA A 17 -7.60 5.31 -0.25
CA ALA A 17 -8.32 4.50 -1.23
C ALA A 17 -7.69 3.13 -1.48
N VAL A 18 -6.53 2.81 -0.87
CA VAL A 18 -5.89 1.51 -1.03
C VAL A 18 -6.58 0.47 -0.15
N ASP A 19 -7.11 -0.56 -0.80
CA ASP A 19 -7.55 -1.79 -0.15
C ASP A 19 -6.35 -2.75 0.00
N LEU A 20 -5.93 -2.96 1.26
CA LEU A 20 -4.80 -3.82 1.59
C LEU A 20 -5.10 -5.30 1.34
N GLU A 21 -6.34 -5.76 1.53
CA GLU A 21 -6.70 -7.17 1.31
C GLU A 21 -6.65 -7.52 -0.18
N LYS A 22 -7.18 -6.61 -1.01
CA LYS A 22 -7.11 -6.73 -2.46
C LYS A 22 -5.65 -6.73 -2.94
N LEU A 23 -4.84 -5.80 -2.42
CA LEU A 23 -3.41 -5.69 -2.79
C LEU A 23 -2.63 -6.95 -2.39
N ILE A 24 -2.92 -7.55 -1.23
CA ILE A 24 -2.30 -8.81 -0.81
C ILE A 24 -2.63 -9.93 -1.80
N THR A 25 -3.90 -10.05 -2.20
CA THR A 25 -4.36 -11.08 -3.14
C THR A 25 -3.69 -10.94 -4.50
N GLU A 26 -3.60 -9.72 -5.03
CA GLU A 26 -2.92 -9.43 -6.31
C GLU A 26 -1.42 -9.76 -6.23
N LEU A 27 -0.76 -9.36 -5.14
CA LEU A 27 0.67 -9.63 -4.94
C LEU A 27 0.97 -11.13 -4.77
N GLU A 28 0.06 -11.90 -4.17
CA GLU A 28 0.19 -13.36 -4.06
C GLU A 28 0.09 -14.04 -5.43
N GLN A 29 -0.86 -13.60 -6.28
CA GLN A 29 -0.98 -14.09 -7.64
C GLN A 29 0.25 -13.73 -8.50
N GLU A 30 0.71 -12.48 -8.42
CA GLU A 30 1.93 -12.05 -9.10
C GLU A 30 3.14 -12.84 -8.60
N LEU A 31 3.20 -13.23 -7.33
CA LEU A 31 4.33 -13.98 -6.78
C LEU A 31 4.50 -15.37 -7.41
N VAL A 32 3.40 -15.98 -7.84
CA VAL A 32 3.39 -17.29 -8.51
C VAL A 32 3.93 -17.17 -9.93
N GLN A 33 3.64 -16.06 -10.62
CA GLN A 33 4.08 -15.83 -12.00
C GLN A 33 5.44 -15.12 -12.10
N SER A 34 5.87 -14.48 -11.02
CA SER A 34 7.08 -13.65 -10.99
C SER A 34 8.32 -14.46 -10.63
N GLU A 35 9.39 -14.30 -11.42
CA GLU A 35 10.72 -14.87 -11.13
C GLU A 35 11.80 -13.79 -10.87
N GLY A 36 12.94 -14.22 -10.32
CA GLY A 36 14.13 -13.37 -10.16
C GLY A 36 13.93 -12.11 -9.29
N ALA A 37 14.29 -10.96 -9.86
CA ALA A 37 14.29 -9.67 -9.15
C ALA A 37 12.87 -9.16 -8.81
N ASN A 38 11.90 -9.40 -9.70
CA ASN A 38 10.50 -9.02 -9.49
C ASN A 38 9.90 -9.79 -8.30
N ARG A 39 10.29 -11.06 -8.13
CA ARG A 39 9.78 -11.89 -7.03
C ARG A 39 10.24 -11.35 -5.68
N ARG A 40 11.52 -10.98 -5.58
CA ARG A 40 12.09 -10.39 -4.36
C ARG A 40 11.43 -9.06 -4.01
N LYS A 41 11.10 -8.24 -5.02
CA LYS A 41 10.40 -6.96 -4.83
C LYS A 41 8.97 -7.18 -4.32
N ASN A 42 8.24 -8.12 -4.91
CA ASN A 42 6.87 -8.43 -4.54
C ASN A 42 6.78 -9.09 -3.15
N ILE A 43 7.74 -9.96 -2.78
CA ILE A 43 7.82 -10.51 -1.42
C ILE A 43 7.94 -9.42 -0.36
N LYS A 44 8.80 -8.42 -0.59
CA LYS A 44 8.97 -7.30 0.36
C LYS A 44 7.69 -6.47 0.49
N ARG A 45 7.02 -6.19 -0.63
CA ARG A 45 5.72 -5.49 -0.65
C ARG A 45 4.63 -6.27 0.08
N LEU A 46 4.53 -7.58 -0.20
CA LEU A 46 3.57 -8.47 0.44
C LEU A 46 3.77 -8.51 1.97
N LYS A 47 5.02 -8.61 2.42
CA LYS A 47 5.34 -8.62 3.86
C LYS A 47 4.91 -7.33 4.55
N LEU A 48 5.10 -6.18 3.91
CA LEU A 48 4.65 -4.89 4.44
C LEU A 48 3.12 -4.83 4.52
N ALA A 49 2.42 -5.19 3.44
CA ALA A 49 0.96 -5.17 3.39
C ALA A 49 0.32 -6.11 4.43
N LYS A 50 0.85 -7.33 4.57
CA LYS A 50 0.42 -8.29 5.61
C LYS A 50 0.67 -7.76 7.02
N ASN A 51 1.81 -7.11 7.25
CA ASN A 51 2.12 -6.52 8.55
C ASN A 51 1.17 -5.38 8.91
N LEU A 52 0.85 -4.48 7.96
CA LEU A 52 -0.13 -3.41 8.16
C LEU A 52 -1.52 -3.96 8.48
N THR A 53 -1.95 -4.97 7.73
CA THR A 53 -3.26 -5.61 7.93
C THR A 53 -3.32 -6.28 9.30
N LYS A 54 -2.27 -7.01 9.69
CA LYS A 54 -2.18 -7.71 10.98
C LYS A 54 -2.10 -6.73 12.17
N SER A 55 -1.45 -5.59 12.01
CA SER A 55 -1.37 -4.58 13.08
C SER A 55 -2.63 -3.73 13.18
N GLY A 56 -3.59 -3.86 12.26
CA GLY A 56 -4.75 -2.97 12.16
C GLY A 56 -4.35 -1.51 11.86
N MET A 57 -3.09 -1.28 11.47
CA MET A 57 -2.58 0.05 11.19
C MET A 57 -3.00 0.45 9.78
N ARG A 58 -3.87 1.46 9.71
CA ARG A 58 -4.27 2.04 8.43
C ARG A 58 -3.07 2.83 7.87
N PRO A 59 -2.77 2.69 6.57
CA PRO A 59 -1.62 3.35 5.97
C PRO A 59 -1.78 4.89 5.97
N GLU A 60 -3.01 5.41 6.03
CA GLU A 60 -3.29 6.83 6.25
C GLU A 60 -2.76 7.38 7.59
N SER A 61 -2.61 6.54 8.61
CA SER A 61 -2.08 6.93 9.93
C SER A 61 -0.58 7.22 9.91
N MET A 62 0.14 6.89 8.83
CA MET A 62 1.55 7.26 8.64
C MET A 62 1.72 8.72 8.19
N LEU A 63 0.66 9.36 7.70
CA LEU A 63 0.67 10.75 7.27
C LEU A 63 0.25 11.63 8.45
N ILE A 64 1.16 12.48 8.90
CA ILE A 64 0.91 13.39 10.02
C ILE A 64 -0.04 14.48 9.54
N THR A 65 -1.30 14.41 9.96
CA THR A 65 -2.33 15.43 9.68
C THR A 65 -2.39 16.52 10.74
N ILE A 66 -1.94 16.24 11.96
CA ILE A 66 -1.94 17.17 13.10
C ILE A 66 -0.58 17.04 13.77
N LEU A 67 0.17 18.15 13.83
CA LEU A 67 1.40 18.23 14.63
C LEU A 67 0.99 18.61 16.07
N PRO A 68 1.33 17.82 17.08
CA PRO A 68 1.10 18.18 18.48
C PRO A 68 1.99 19.33 18.96
#